data_AF-C2FXL9-F1
#
_entry.id   AF-C2FXL9-F1
#
_cell.length_a   1.000
_cell.length_b   1.000
_cell.length_c   1.000
_cell.angle_alpha   90.00
_cell.angle_beta   90.00
_cell.angle_gamma   90.00
#
_symmetry.space_group_name_H-M   'P 1'
#
loop_
_entity.id
_entity.type
_entity.pdbx_description
1 polymer ?
#
loop_
_entity_poly.entity_id
_entity_poly.type
_entity_poly.pdbx_seq_one_letter_code
_entity_poly.pdbx_strand_id
1 'polypeptide(L)' 'MTCSQADSGCPFIAGAEKRIPLPYDDPKLADSSDQQDEVYEECSLKIASDILYVFSKITPHP' A
#
# COMPACT_ATOMS: atom_id res chain seq x y z
N MET A 1 4.65 2.71 3.09
CA MET A 1 4.52 3.55 1.88
C MET A 1 4.92 2.70 0.70
N THR A 2 3.90 2.12 0.08
CA THR A 2 3.83 1.33 -1.16
C THR A 2 4.87 0.26 -1.54
N CYS A 3 6.10 0.22 -1.03
CA CYS A 3 7.00 -0.94 -1.21
C CYS A 3 7.37 -1.58 0.13
N SER A 4 7.56 -2.90 0.13
CA SER A 4 7.98 -3.68 1.32
C SER A 4 9.23 -3.13 2.01
N GLN A 5 10.11 -2.46 1.27
CA GLN A 5 11.33 -1.83 1.77
C GLN A 5 11.09 -0.53 2.56
N ALA A 6 9.96 0.16 2.33
CA ALA A 6 9.67 1.43 2.99
C ALA A 6 9.27 1.28 4.47
N ASP A 7 9.01 0.05 4.93
CA ASP A 7 8.58 -0.17 6.31
C ASP A 7 9.72 0.03 7.32
N SER A 8 10.97 -0.25 6.91
CA SER A 8 12.16 -0.03 7.75
C SER A 8 12.43 1.46 8.04
N GLY A 9 11.95 2.37 7.19
CA GLY A 9 12.06 3.82 7.38
C GLY A 9 10.84 4.49 8.00
N CYS A 10 9.80 3.72 8.34
CA CYS A 10 8.54 4.29 8.82
C CYS A 10 8.69 4.72 10.30
N PRO A 11 8.56 6.03 10.60
CA PRO A 11 8.75 6.53 11.96
C PRO A 11 7.62 6.05 12.88
N PHE A 12 7.94 5.89 14.15
CA PHE A 12 6.91 5.75 15.18
C PHE A 12 6.11 7.05 15.32
N ILE A 13 4.79 6.96 15.21
CA ILE A 13 3.88 8.10 15.37
C ILE A 13 3.17 7.98 16.72
N ALA A 14 3.60 8.80 17.69
CA ALA A 14 2.96 8.85 19.00
C ALA A 14 1.50 9.33 18.86
N GLY A 15 0.58 8.65 19.57
CA GLY A 15 -0.86 8.98 19.53
C GLY A 15 -1.64 8.35 18.37
N ALA A 16 -0.97 7.62 17.46
CA ALA A 16 -1.69 6.82 16.47
C ALA A 16 -2.36 5.62 17.15
N GLU A 17 -3.68 5.49 17.03
CA GLU A 17 -4.44 4.35 17.61
C GLU A 17 -4.09 3.03 16.91
N LYS A 18 -3.99 3.07 15.57
CA LYS A 18 -3.73 1.89 14.74
C LYS A 18 -2.70 2.22 13.66
N ARG A 19 -1.76 1.30 13.45
CA ARG A 19 -0.85 1.28 12.29
C ARG A 19 -1.23 0.07 11.44
N ILE A 20 -1.69 0.31 10.21
CA ILE A 20 -2.10 -0.74 9.28
C ILE A 20 -1.04 -0.84 8.18
N PRO A 21 -0.14 -1.84 8.22
CA PRO A 21 0.84 -2.03 7.17
C PRO A 21 0.14 -2.57 5.91
N LEU A 22 0.36 -1.90 4.78
CA LEU A 22 -0.08 -2.33 3.45
C LEU A 22 1.16 -2.45 2.55
N PRO A 23 1.91 -3.57 2.63
CA PRO A 23 3.06 -3.80 1.77
C PRO A 23 2.60 -4.22 0.37
N TYR A 24 3.22 -3.65 -0.64
CA TYR A 24 3.11 -4.11 -2.03
C TYR A 24 4.51 -4.36 -2.57
N ASP A 25 4.61 -5.23 -3.56
CA ASP A 25 5.84 -5.36 -4.34
C ASP A 25 5.95 -4.15 -5.28
N ASP A 26 7.15 -3.62 -5.43
CA ASP A 26 7.38 -2.48 -6.31
C ASP A 26 7.15 -2.94 -7.76
N PRO A 27 6.13 -2.41 -8.48
CA PRO A 27 5.80 -2.86 -9.83
C PRO A 27 6.96 -2.65 -10.82
N LYS A 28 7.97 -1.83 -10.45
CA LYS A 28 9.23 -1.71 -11.18
C LYS A 28 9.98 -3.02 -11.40
N LEU A 29 9.66 -4.08 -10.65
CA LEU A 29 10.19 -5.41 -10.95
C LEU A 29 9.87 -5.87 -12.38
N ALA A 30 8.83 -5.32 -13.00
CA ALA A 30 8.41 -5.60 -14.37
C ALA A 30 8.91 -4.55 -15.39
N ASP A 31 9.74 -3.59 -14.99
CA ASP A 31 10.27 -2.56 -15.88
C ASP A 31 10.98 -3.20 -17.08
N SER A 32 10.71 -2.68 -18.29
CA SER A 32 11.25 -3.19 -19.56
C SER A 32 10.84 -4.62 -19.93
N SER A 33 9.88 -5.22 -19.22
CA SER A 33 9.27 -6.50 -19.61
C SER A 33 7.97 -6.29 -20.40
N ASP A 34 7.55 -7.32 -21.14
CA ASP A 34 6.26 -7.32 -21.85
C ASP A 34 5.05 -7.28 -20.90
N GLN A 35 5.26 -7.53 -19.60
CA GLN A 35 4.22 -7.55 -18.55
C GLN A 35 4.13 -6.24 -17.76
N GLN A 36 4.92 -5.22 -18.12
CA GLN A 36 5.00 -3.97 -17.37
C GLN A 36 3.61 -3.35 -17.14
N ASP A 37 2.82 -3.17 -18.19
CA ASP A 37 1.52 -2.51 -18.08
C ASP A 37 0.53 -3.29 -17.18
N GLU A 38 0.51 -4.62 -17.32
CA GLU A 38 -0.33 -5.51 -16.50
C GLU A 38 0.05 -5.46 -15.02
N VAL A 39 1.33 -5.59 -14.70
CA VAL A 39 1.81 -5.57 -13.30
C VAL A 39 1.54 -4.23 -12.62
N TYR A 40 1.70 -3.12 -13.35
CA TYR A 40 1.39 -1.78 -12.84
C TYR A 40 -0.12 -1.59 -12.61
N GLU A 41 -0.97 -2.08 -13.52
CA GLU A 41 -2.42 -2.01 -13.38
C GLU A 41 -2.91 -2.84 -12.18
N GLU A 42 -2.44 -4.08 -12.04
CA GLU A 42 -2.79 -4.95 -10.91
C GLU A 42 -2.37 -4.33 -9.57
N CYS A 43 -1.16 -3.78 -9.49
CA CYS A 43 -0.67 -3.12 -8.28
C CYS A 43 -1.54 -1.90 -7.92
N SER A 44 -1.91 -1.08 -8.91
CA SER A 44 -2.80 0.07 -8.74
C SER A 44 -4.19 -0.34 -8.21
N LEU A 45 -4.82 -1.36 -8.82
CA LEU A 45 -6.12 -1.86 -8.40
C LEU A 45 -6.08 -2.46 -6.99
N LYS A 46 -4.99 -3.13 -6.65
CA LYS A 46 -4.77 -3.72 -5.33
C LYS A 46 -4.65 -2.63 -4.25
N ILE A 47 -3.86 -1.58 -4.49
CA ILE A 47 -3.75 -0.41 -3.61
C ILE A 47 -5.12 0.24 -3.41
N ALA A 48 -5.85 0.51 -4.50
CA ALA A 48 -7.16 1.15 -4.43
C ALA A 48 -8.16 0.33 -3.61
N SER A 49 -8.19 -0.99 -3.81
CA SER A 49 -9.08 -1.91 -3.11
C SER A 49 -8.79 -1.97 -1.61
N ASP A 50 -7.52 -2.06 -1.24
CA ASP A 50 -7.11 -2.14 0.16
C ASP A 50 -7.38 -0.83 0.89
N ILE A 51 -7.11 0.33 0.27
CA ILE A 51 -7.40 1.64 0.84
C ILE A 51 -8.91 1.81 1.06
N LEU A 52 -9.72 1.48 0.04
CA LEU A 52 -11.18 1.52 0.16
C LEU A 52 -11.66 0.65 1.33
N TYR A 53 -11.14 -0.57 1.43
CA TYR A 53 -11.51 -1.48 2.52
C TYR A 53 -11.11 -0.93 3.89
N VAL A 54 -9.88 -0.43 4.05
CA VAL A 54 -9.41 0.16 5.31
C VAL A 54 -10.34 1.30 5.75
N PHE A 55 -10.64 2.25 4.86
CA PHE A 55 -11.55 3.35 5.18
C PHE A 55 -12.98 2.89 5.48
N SER A 56 -13.44 1.80 4.85
CA SER A 56 -14.75 1.21 5.18
C SER A 56 -14.83 0.61 6.60
N LYS A 57 -13.68 0.32 7.23
CA LYS A 57 -13.57 -0.26 8.57
C LYS A 57 -13.20 0.75 9.65
N ILE A 58 -12.89 1.99 9.29
CA ILE A 58 -12.60 3.05 10.24
C ILE A 58 -13.93 3.69 10.66
N THR A 59 -14.25 3.57 11.94
CA THR A 59 -15.29 4.37 12.57
C THR A 59 -14.71 5.73 12.96
N PRO A 60 -15.36 6.86 12.67
CA PRO A 60 -14.93 8.16 13.16
C PRO A 60 -14.81 8.14 14.69
N HIS A 61 -13.72 8.69 15.22
CA HIS A 61 -13.63 8.94 16.65
C HIS A 61 -14.68 10.00 17.01
N PRO A 62 -15.54 9.78 18.03
CA PRO A 62 -16.45 10.81 18.53
C PRO A 62 -15.70 12.02 19.08
#